data_AF-A0A268QUQ7-F1
#
_entry.id   AF-A0A268QUQ7-F1
#
_cell.length_a   1.000
_cell.length_b   1.000
_cell.length_c   1.000
_cell.angle_alpha   90.00
_cell.angle_beta   90.00
_cell.angle_gamma   90.00
#
_symmetry.space_group_name_H-M   'P 1'
#
loop_
_entity.id
_entity.type
_entity.pdbx_description
1 polymer ?
#
loop_
_entity_poly.entity_id
_entity_poly.type
_entity_poly.pdbx_seq_one_letter_code
_entity_poly.pdbx_strand_id
1 'polypeptide(L)' 'EVMVRQMLRKVRVMDAGDTDVLPGTLLDVHQFTDANKQVLLDGKRPATGRPVLLGITKASLETDSFLSAAS' A
#
# COMPACT_ATOMS: atom_id res chain seq x y z
N GLU A 1 -0.24 -4.95 22.48
CA GLU A 1 -0.09 -3.72 21.67
C GLU A 1 0.81 -3.99 20.45
N VAL A 2 0.36 -4.82 19.49
CA VAL A 2 1.14 -5.17 18.26
C VAL A 2 0.25 -5.14 17.01
N MET A 3 -1.07 -5.33 17.14
CA MET A 3 -2.01 -5.39 16.01
C MET A 3 -2.25 -4.05 15.30
N VAL A 4 -2.18 -2.91 16.00
CA VAL A 4 -2.42 -1.58 15.39
C VAL A 4 -1.30 -1.19 14.42
N ARG A 5 -0.11 -1.79 14.54
CA ARG A 5 1.04 -1.45 13.68
C ARG A 5 0.99 -2.12 12.31
N GLN A 6 0.27 -3.22 12.20
CA GLN A 6 0.02 -3.90 10.92
C GLN A 6 -1.19 -3.35 10.17
N MET A 7 -2.02 -2.54 10.83
CA MET A 7 -3.15 -1.89 10.17
C MET A 7 -2.70 -0.63 9.40
N LEU A 8 -2.33 -0.89 8.14
CA LEU A 8 -2.67 -0.09 6.95
C LEU A 8 -1.93 1.24 6.77
N ARG A 9 -0.66 1.13 6.38
CA ARG A 9 0.01 2.20 5.61
C ARG A 9 -0.11 1.88 4.12
N LYS A 10 -1.31 2.03 3.56
CA LYS A 10 -1.49 1.99 2.11
C LYS A 10 -0.99 3.30 1.51
N VAL A 11 -0.38 3.23 0.34
CA VAL A 11 0.11 4.35 -0.45
C VAL A 11 -0.62 4.30 -1.78
N ARG A 12 -1.25 5.41 -2.15
CA ARG A 12 -1.83 5.57 -3.47
C ARG A 12 -0.76 6.06 -4.43
N VAL A 13 -0.49 5.29 -5.46
CA VAL A 13 0.41 5.70 -6.54
C VAL A 13 -0.23 6.88 -7.28
N MET A 14 0.49 7.99 -7.37
CA MET A 14 0.08 9.16 -8.15
C MET A 14 0.70 9.09 -9.54
N ASP A 15 1.97 8.77 -9.61
CA ASP A 15 2.72 8.62 -10.85
C ASP A 15 3.63 7.39 -10.76
N ALA A 16 3.65 6.58 -11.82
CA ALA A 16 4.44 5.36 -11.87
C ALA A 16 5.92 5.62 -12.20
N GLY A 17 6.27 6.78 -12.78
CA GLY A 17 7.59 7.00 -13.32
C GLY A 17 8.01 5.88 -14.27
N ASP A 18 9.16 5.27 -13.98
CA ASP A 18 9.75 4.14 -14.71
C ASP A 18 9.65 2.82 -13.90
N THR A 19 8.76 2.75 -12.91
CA THR A 19 8.47 1.52 -12.15
C THR A 19 7.32 0.72 -12.76
N ASP A 20 7.23 -0.54 -12.35
CA ASP A 20 6.16 -1.47 -12.76
C ASP A 20 4.82 -1.23 -12.05
N VAL A 21 4.72 -0.20 -11.19
CA VAL A 21 3.47 0.06 -10.45
C VAL A 21 2.47 0.87 -11.27
N LEU A 22 1.18 0.58 -11.12
CA LEU A 22 0.13 1.29 -11.86
C LEU A 22 -0.33 2.56 -11.14
N PRO A 23 -0.41 3.72 -11.82
CA PRO A 23 -0.91 4.95 -11.22
C PRO A 23 -2.38 4.79 -10.85
N GLY A 24 -2.77 5.36 -9.71
CA GLY A 24 -4.12 5.24 -9.15
C GLY A 24 -4.34 4.02 -8.25
N THR A 25 -3.41 3.05 -8.27
CA THR A 25 -3.46 1.84 -7.44
C THR A 25 -3.11 2.13 -5.98
N LEU A 26 -3.71 1.37 -5.06
CA LEU A 26 -3.37 1.38 -3.64
C LEU A 26 -2.46 0.19 -3.34
N LEU A 27 -1.22 0.48 -2.97
CA LEU A 27 -0.22 -0.52 -2.62
C LEU A 27 0.17 -0.37 -1.15
N ASP A 28 0.73 -1.41 -0.55
CA ASP A 28 1.36 -1.26 0.76
C ASP A 28 2.64 -0.44 0.67
N VAL A 29 2.95 0.32 1.73
CA VAL A 29 4.17 1.13 1.79
C VAL A 29 5.43 0.28 1.53
N HIS A 30 5.44 -0.97 1.95
CA HIS A 30 6.55 -1.90 1.73
C HIS A 30 6.71 -2.25 0.24
N GLN A 31 5.62 -2.60 -0.45
CA GLN A 31 5.64 -2.92 -1.88
C GLN A 31 6.04 -1.70 -2.71
N PHE A 32 5.49 -0.53 -2.38
CA PHE A 32 5.85 0.73 -3.05
C PHE A 32 7.33 1.08 -2.87
N THR A 33 7.87 0.89 -1.66
CA THR A 33 9.28 1.17 -1.36
C THR A 33 10.21 0.19 -2.08
N ASP A 34 9.85 -1.09 -2.16
CA ASP A 34 10.65 -2.10 -2.84
C ASP A 34 10.72 -1.86 -4.35
N ALA A 35 9.57 -1.60 -4.99
CA ALA A 35 9.50 -1.25 -6.41
C ALA A 35 10.36 -0.01 -6.73
N ASN A 36 10.24 1.04 -5.91
CA ASN A 36 11.05 2.25 -6.06
C ASN A 36 12.54 1.99 -5.85
N LYS A 37 12.91 1.14 -4.90
CA LYS A 37 14.30 0.82 -4.61
C LYS A 37 14.98 0.16 -5.82
N GLN A 38 14.30 -0.77 -6.50
CA GLN A 38 14.85 -1.41 -7.69
C GLN A 38 15.10 -0.40 -8.82
N VAL A 39 14.15 0.50 -9.06
CA VAL A 39 14.25 1.53 -10.12
C VAL A 39 15.30 2.59 -9.78
N LEU A 40 15.44 2.96 -8.50
CA LEU A 40 16.50 3.84 -8.02
C LEU A 40 17.90 3.23 -8.24
N LEU A 41 18.06 1.93 -8.03
CA LEU A 41 19.32 1.23 -8.29
C LEU A 41 19.68 1.19 -9.78
N ASP A 42 18.66 1.13 -10.65
CA ASP A 42 18.80 1.19 -12.10
C ASP A 42 19.03 2.62 -12.63
N GLY A 43 19.02 3.63 -11.74
CA GLY A 43 19.19 5.05 -12.11
C GLY A 43 17.99 5.67 -12.82
N LYS A 44 16.83 5.03 -12.73
CA LYS A 44 15.57 5.45 -13.36
C LYS A 44 14.70 6.28 -12.41
N ARG A 45 13.58 6.82 -12.91
CA ARG A 45 12.68 7.66 -12.11
C ARG A 45 11.75 6.80 -11.24
N PRO A 46 11.82 6.90 -9.89
CA PRO A 46 10.93 6.15 -9.01
C PRO A 46 9.48 6.63 -9.12
N ALA A 47 8.53 5.78 -8.77
CA ALA A 47 7.14 6.15 -8.63
C ALA A 47 6.93 7.13 -7.47
N THR A 48 5.95 8.01 -7.62
CA THR A 48 5.49 8.92 -6.57
C THR A 48 4.10 8.51 -6.09
N GLY A 49 3.87 8.63 -4.78
CA GLY A 49 2.63 8.22 -4.16
C GLY A 49 2.35 8.99 -2.89
N ARG A 50 1.08 9.04 -2.49
CA ARG A 50 0.65 9.68 -1.24
C ARG A 50 0.16 8.60 -0.27
N PRO A 51 0.62 8.61 0.99
CA PRO A 51 0.08 7.71 2.00
C PRO A 51 -1.41 8.01 2.20
N VAL A 52 -2.23 6.96 2.18
CA VAL A 52 -3.65 7.03 2.44
C VAL A 52 -3.91 6.38 3.79
N LEU A 53 -4.34 7.20 4.74
CA LEU A 53 -4.89 6.72 6.01
C LEU A 53 -6.29 6.18 5.72
N LEU A 54 -6.39 4.86 5.58
CA LEU A 54 -7.68 4.18 5.63
C LEU A 54 -8.16 4.27 7.08
N GLY A 55 -9.19 5.08 7.34
CA GLY A 55 -9.76 5.20 8.68
C GLY A 55 -10.11 3.83 9.26
N ILE A 56 -10.05 3.71 10.57
CA ILE A 56 -10.31 2.49 11.35
C ILE A 56 -11.60 1.75 10.94
N THR A 57 -12.58 2.47 10.39
CA THR A 57 -13.85 1.92 9.92
C THR A 57 -13.73 1.17 8.58
N LYS A 58 -12.85 1.59 7.68
CA LYS A 58 -12.62 0.94 6.36
C LYS A 58 -11.56 -0.15 6.45
N ALA A 59 -10.60 0.03 7.36
CA ALA A 59 -9.59 -0.95 7.74
C ALA A 59 -10.16 -2.29 8.23
N SER A 60 -11.21 -2.20 9.06
CA SER A 60 -11.85 -3.34 9.70
C SER A 60 -12.71 -4.17 8.73
N LEU A 61 -13.19 -3.56 7.64
CA LEU A 61 -14.03 -4.24 6.63
C LEU A 61 -13.21 -5.05 5.62
N GLU A 62 -11.91 -4.74 5.48
CA GLU A 62 -11.05 -5.30 4.44
C GLU A 62 -10.05 -6.33 4.98
N THR A 63 -10.05 -6.58 6.29
CA THR A 63 -9.19 -7.60 6.92
C THR A 63 -10.05 -8.80 7.31
N ASP A 64 -10.05 -9.81 6.43
CA ASP A 64 -10.31 -11.23 6.73
C ASP A 64 -11.34 -11.57 7.82
N SER A 65 -12.64 -11.45 7.52
CA SER A 65 -13.61 -12.46 8.01
C SER A 65 -14.97 -12.35 7.31
N PHE A 66 -15.09 -12.96 6.14
CA PHE A 66 -16.40 -13.38 5.62
C PHE A 66 -16.89 -14.69 6.31
N LEU A 67 -16.17 -15.20 7.31
CA LEU A 67 -16.37 -16.55 7.90
C LEU A 67 -16.61 -16.59 9.42
N SER A 68 -16.72 -15.47 10.12
CA SER A 68 -16.99 -15.47 11.58
C SER A 68 -18.36 -14.93 11.99
N ALA A 69 -19.25 -14.57 11.06
CA ALA A 69 -20.60 -14.10 11.36
C ALA A 69 -21.66 -15.23 11.40
N ALA A 70 -21.23 -16.50 11.39
CA ALA A 70 -22.11 -17.65 11.48
C ALA A 70 -21.51 -18.73 12.38
N SER A 71 -21.29 -18.42 13.66
CA SER A 71 -21.38 -19.42 14.73
C SER A 71 -21.64 -18.76 16.08
#